data_AF-A0A645JA52-F1
#
_entry.id   AF-A0A645JA52-F1
#
_cell.length_a   1.000
_cell.length_b   1.000
_cell.length_c   1.000
_cell.angle_alpha   90.00
_cell.angle_beta   90.00
_cell.angle_gamma   90.00
#
_symmetry.space_group_name_H-M   'P 1'
#
loop_
_entity.id
_entity.type
_entity.pdbx_description
1 polymer ?
#
loop_
_entity_poly.entity_id
_entity_poly.type
_entity_poly.pdbx_seq_one_letter_code
_entity_poly.pdbx_strand_id
1 'polypeptide(L)' 'MTGGTDALWYEGLSTCVLRFSPFSMDRNELSRMHGRDERLSLDNLASGIHFYCELLARL' A
#
# COMPACT_ATOMS: atom_id res chain seq x y z
N MET A 1 -2.05 6.44 4.74
CA MET A 1 -1.50 6.74 3.40
C MET A 1 -1.22 8.23 3.36
N THR A 2 0.03 8.62 3.61
CA THR A 2 0.46 10.01 3.67
C THR A 2 1.05 10.36 2.31
N GLY A 3 0.29 11.13 1.52
CA GLY A 3 0.59 11.40 0.11
C GLY A 3 -0.67 11.20 -0.73
N GLY A 4 -0.97 12.18 -1.60
CA GLY A 4 -2.05 12.02 -2.57
C GLY A 4 -1.65 10.99 -3.61
N THR A 5 -2.38 9.89 -3.70
CA THR A 5 -2.23 8.91 -4.79
C THR A 5 -3.12 9.31 -5.97
N ASP A 6 -2.88 8.69 -7.12
CA ASP A 6 -3.75 8.77 -8.30
C ASP A 6 -5.20 8.34 -8.02
N ALA A 7 -5.44 7.54 -6.96
CA ALA A 7 -6.77 7.16 -6.50
C ALA A 7 -7.73 8.34 -6.35
N LEU A 8 -7.24 9.54 -5.97
CA LEU A 8 -8.05 10.76 -5.91
C LEU A 8 -8.76 11.05 -7.25
N TRP A 9 -8.09 10.84 -8.37
CA TRP A 9 -8.63 11.09 -9.71
C TRP A 9 -9.52 9.94 -10.21
N TYR A 10 -9.32 8.73 -9.70
CA TYR A 10 -10.14 7.56 -10.06
C TYR A 10 -11.47 7.48 -9.30
N GLU A 11 -11.66 8.20 -8.19
CA GLU A 11 -12.92 8.23 -7.42
C GLU A 11 -14.13 8.65 -8.26
N GLY A 12 -13.95 9.51 -9.27
CA GLY A 12 -15.03 9.92 -10.19
C GLY A 12 -15.27 8.95 -11.36
N LEU A 13 -14.40 7.96 -11.55
CA LEU A 13 -14.39 7.08 -12.74
C LEU A 13 -14.72 5.62 -12.40
N SER A 14 -14.49 5.19 -11.16
CA SER A 14 -14.67 3.81 -10.72
C SER A 14 -15.44 3.76 -9.40
N THR A 15 -16.33 2.77 -9.27
CA THR A 15 -16.99 2.44 -7.99
C THR A 15 -16.10 1.59 -7.08
N CYS A 16 -14.98 1.09 -7.60
CA CYS A 16 -13.99 0.32 -6.85
C CYS A 16 -12.66 1.08 -6.84
N VAL A 17 -12.40 1.78 -5.73
CA VAL A 17 -11.14 2.50 -5.47
C VAL A 17 -10.66 2.14 -4.06
N LEU A 18 -9.50 1.50 -3.97
CA LEU A 18 -8.97 0.95 -2.73
C LEU A 18 -7.78 1.79 -2.24
N ARG A 19 -7.88 2.31 -1.01
CA ARG A 19 -6.98 3.34 -0.46
C ARG A 19 -6.28 2.90 0.83
N PHE A 20 -5.46 1.87 0.75
CA PHE A 20 -4.66 1.36 1.87
C PHE A 20 -3.31 0.81 1.38
N SER A 21 -2.41 0.54 2.31
CA SER A 21 -1.18 -0.24 2.07
C SER A 21 -1.31 -1.58 2.79
N PRO A 22 -0.95 -2.72 2.18
CA PRO A 22 -1.01 -4.03 2.84
C PRO A 22 0.22 -4.27 3.75
N PHE A 23 1.19 -3.34 3.75
CA PHE A 23 2.44 -3.50 4.47
C PHE A 23 2.31 -3.02 5.91
N SER A 24 2.71 -3.89 6.85
CA SER A 24 2.71 -3.57 8.28
C SER A 24 3.98 -2.81 8.62
N MET A 25 3.89 -1.50 8.81
CA MET A 25 5.06 -0.64 9.02
C MET A 25 5.06 -0.04 10.42
N ASP A 26 6.23 -0.05 11.08
CA ASP A 26 6.42 0.70 12.32
C ASP A 26 6.67 2.20 12.07
N ARG A 27 6.82 2.99 13.15
CA ARG A 27 7.04 4.45 13.04
C ARG A 27 8.36 4.82 12.34
N ASN A 28 9.40 4.01 12.48
CA ASN A 28 10.70 4.21 11.83
C ASN A 28 10.63 3.83 10.34
N GLU A 29 9.85 2.82 9.99
CA GLU A 29 9.61 2.49 8.58
C GLU A 29 8.77 3.57 7.89
N LEU A 30 7.71 4.05 8.55
CA LEU A 30 6.88 5.15 8.05
C LEU A 30 7.67 6.45 7.85
N SER A 31 8.60 6.79 8.75
CA SER A 31 9.41 8.01 8.63
C SER A 31 10.41 7.96 7.47
N ARG A 32 10.70 6.77 6.94
CA ARG A 32 11.60 6.56 5.80
C ARG A 32 10.87 6.58 4.46
N MET A 33 9.53 6.66 4.42
CA MET A 33 8.80 6.83 3.16
C MET A 33 9.22 8.12 2.48
N HIS A 34 9.72 8.03 1.24
CA HIS A 34 10.34 9.14 0.50
C HIS A 34 11.60 9.71 1.17
N GLY A 35 12.19 8.98 2.11
CA GLY A 35 13.38 9.36 2.85
C GLY A 35 14.63 8.59 2.40
N ARG A 36 15.76 8.86 3.06
CA ARG A 36 16.98 8.08 2.84
C ARG A 36 16.79 6.66 3.36
N ASP A 37 17.36 5.70 2.61
CA ASP A 37 17.37 4.28 3.00
C ASP A 37 15.95 3.74 3.24
N GLU A 38 15.00 4.17 2.41
CA GLU A 38 13.67 3.58 2.31
C GLU A 38 13.80 2.09 1.97
N ARG A 39 13.21 1.24 2.81
CA ARG A 39 13.33 -0.22 2.66
C ARG A 39 12.18 -0.92 3.36
N LEU A 40 11.85 -2.09 2.85
CA LEU A 40 10.81 -2.99 3.32
C LEU A 40 11.44 -4.37 3.54
N SER A 41 11.04 -5.09 4.60
CA SER A 41 11.50 -6.47 4.79
C SER A 41 10.91 -7.42 3.74
N LEU A 42 11.62 -8.52 3.44
CA LEU A 42 11.12 -9.53 2.51
C LEU A 42 9.85 -10.22 3.02
N ASP A 43 9.74 -10.44 4.33
CA ASP A 43 8.55 -11.04 4.94
C ASP A 43 7.31 -10.14 4.78
N ASN A 44 7.50 -8.83 4.89
CA ASN A 44 6.43 -7.85 4.72
C ASN A 44 6.04 -7.74 3.23
N LEU A 45 7.02 -7.80 2.32
CA LEU A 45 6.75 -7.90 0.88
C LEU A 45 5.94 -9.16 0.55
N ALA A 46 6.33 -10.33 1.05
CA ALA A 46 5.61 -11.58 0.83
C ALA A 46 4.18 -11.53 1.37
N SER A 47 4.00 -10.97 2.57
CA SER A 47 2.68 -10.77 3.17
C SER A 47 1.79 -9.84 2.35
N GLY A 48 2.36 -8.75 1.81
CA GLY A 48 1.63 -7.83 0.94
C GLY A 48 1.22 -8.46 -0.40
N ILE A 49 2.09 -9.29 -1.00
CA ILE A 49 1.74 -10.07 -2.20
C ILE A 49 0.56 -10.99 -1.91
N HIS A 50 0.64 -11.78 -0.83
CA HIS A 50 -0.44 -12.68 -0.44
C HIS A 50 -1.76 -11.94 -0.21
N PHE A 51 -1.71 -10.79 0.46
CA PHE A 51 -2.88 -9.94 0.66
C PHE A 51 -3.53 -9.53 -0.67
N TYR A 52 -2.75 -9.02 -1.62
CA TYR A 52 -3.31 -8.58 -2.91
C TYR A 52 -3.85 -9.75 -3.74
N CYS A 53 -3.19 -10.92 -3.71
CA CYS A 53 -3.72 -12.12 -4.35
C CYS A 53 -5.10 -12.50 -3.79
N GLU A 54 -5.24 -12.55 -2.47
CA GLU A 54 -6.50 -12.91 -1.82
C GLU A 54 -7.60 -11.85 -2.02
N LEU A 55 -7.22 -10.57 -2.04
CA LEU A 55 -8.12 -9.46 -2.33
C LEU A 55 -8.66 -9.55 -3.75
N LEU A 56 -7.79 -9.62 -4.76
CA LEU A 56 -8.18 -9.65 -6.17
C LEU A 56 -9.01 -10.90 -6.50
N ALA A 57 -8.79 -12.02 -5.81
CA ALA A 57 -9.61 -13.22 -5.97
C ALA A 57 -11.04 -13.09 -5.38
N ARG A 58 -11.30 -12.08 -4.54
CA ARG A 58 -12.58 -11.86 -3.84
C ARG A 58 -13.27 -10.55 -4.20
N LEU A 59 -12.65 -9.71 -5.02
CA LEU A 59 -13.26 -8.53 -5.64
C LEU A 59 -14.17 -8.96 -6.79
#